data_AF-A0A964L9N5-F1
#
_entry.id   AF-A0A964L9N5-F1
#
_cell.length_a   1.000
_cell.length_b   1.000
_cell.length_c   1.000
_cell.angle_alpha   90.00
_cell.angle_beta   90.00
_cell.angle_gamma   90.00
#
_symmetry.space_group_name_H-M   'P 1'
#
loop_
_entity.id
_entity.type
_entity.pdbx_description
1 polymer ?
#
loop_
_entity_poly.entity_id
_entity_poly.type
_entity_poly.pdbx_seq_one_letter_code
_entity_poly.pdbx_strand_id
1 'polypeptide(L)'
;MCIAGYLALFFVVFFNLLFAWKMWTEGPTDPARQFLETVQTHLPVLICLLLLVPIMAWDTIRFTHRLVGPLVRFRKTMQAMAQGEPVRPIKLRDGDYLLEMRDDFNKMLEELQKQGVPVIKPADPAQEQKDAPRKTA
;
A
#
# COMPACT_ATOMS: atom_id res chain seq x y z
N MET A 1 2.94 -15.12 -1.42
CA MET A 1 2.34 -16.13 -2.33
C MET A 1 0.97 -15.73 -2.87
N CYS A 2 0.16 -14.90 -2.18
CA CYS A 2 -1.19 -14.57 -2.66
C CYS A 2 -1.23 -13.71 -3.94
N ILE A 3 -0.30 -12.76 -4.13
CA ILE A 3 -0.34 -11.80 -5.25
C ILE A 3 -0.20 -12.48 -6.61
N ALA A 4 0.77 -13.40 -6.75
CA ALA A 4 0.94 -14.16 -7.99
C ALA A 4 -0.30 -15.01 -8.32
N GLY A 5 -0.95 -15.59 -7.31
CA GLY A 5 -2.22 -16.30 -7.47
C GLY A 5 -3.34 -15.40 -7.97
N TYR A 6 -3.48 -14.20 -7.39
CA TYR A 6 -4.47 -13.21 -7.85
C TYR A 6 -4.18 -12.72 -9.28
N LEU A 7 -2.91 -12.53 -9.65
CA LEU A 7 -2.52 -12.16 -11.01
C LEU A 7 -2.86 -13.29 -12.00
N ALA A 8 -2.53 -14.54 -11.69
CA ALA A 8 -2.88 -15.68 -12.52
C ALA A 8 -4.40 -15.82 -12.70
N LEU A 9 -5.16 -15.70 -11.60
CA LEU A 9 -6.62 -15.71 -11.65
C LEU A 9 -7.17 -14.57 -12.51
N PHE A 10 -6.64 -13.37 -12.38
CA PHE A 10 -7.01 -12.21 -13.21
C PHE A 10 -6.80 -12.51 -14.70
N PHE A 11 -5.64 -13.04 -15.10
CA PHE A 11 -5.37 -13.40 -16.50
C PHE A 11 -6.31 -14.49 -17.01
N VAL A 12 -6.58 -15.52 -16.22
CA VAL A 12 -7.51 -16.60 -16.59
C VAL A 12 -8.92 -16.04 -16.80
N VAL A 13 -9.42 -15.23 -15.87
CA VAL A 13 -10.75 -14.62 -15.97
C VAL A 13 -10.82 -13.66 -17.16
N PHE A 14 -9.82 -12.80 -17.33
CA PHE A 14 -9.74 -11.85 -18.44
C PHE A 14 -9.75 -12.57 -19.79
N PHE A 15 -8.97 -13.64 -19.93
CA PHE A 15 -8.92 -14.44 -21.14
C PHE A 15 -10.26 -15.13 -21.44
N ASN A 16 -10.90 -15.72 -20.41
CA ASN A 16 -12.23 -16.32 -20.56
C ASN A 16 -13.28 -15.29 -20.96
N LEU A 17 -13.20 -14.07 -20.45
CA LEU A 17 -14.11 -12.99 -20.78
C LEU A 17 -13.93 -12.52 -22.23
N LEU A 18 -12.68 -12.40 -22.72
CA LEU A 18 -12.41 -12.13 -24.14
C LEU A 18 -12.94 -13.25 -25.04
N PHE A 19 -12.74 -14.50 -24.65
CA PHE A 19 -13.23 -15.65 -25.42
C PHE A 19 -14.76 -15.72 -25.44
N ALA A 20 -15.41 -15.52 -24.29
CA ALA A 20 -16.87 -15.45 -24.19
C ALA A 20 -17.45 -14.29 -25.00
N TRP A 21 -16.78 -13.13 -24.98
CA TRP A 21 -17.15 -11.97 -25.79
C TRP A 21 -17.07 -12.29 -27.29
N LYS A 22 -15.96 -12.87 -27.75
CA LYS A 22 -15.78 -13.27 -29.15
C LYS A 22 -16.82 -14.30 -29.59
N MET A 23 -17.08 -15.32 -28.76
CA MET A 23 -18.11 -16.33 -28.98
C MET A 23 -19.50 -15.70 -29.13
N TRP A 24 -19.82 -14.70 -28.30
CA TRP A 24 -21.10 -14.00 -28.36
C TRP A 24 -21.26 -13.19 -29.66
N THR A 25 -20.18 -12.57 -30.14
CA THR A 25 -20.23 -11.69 -31.33
C THR A 25 -20.18 -12.44 -32.67
N GLU A 26 -19.39 -13.51 -32.76
CA GLU A 26 -19.11 -14.20 -34.04
C GLU A 26 -19.94 -15.48 -34.23
N GLY A 27 -20.62 -15.94 -33.18
CA GLY A 27 -21.39 -17.18 -33.19
C GLY A 27 -20.53 -18.44 -33.08
N PRO A 28 -21.17 -19.62 -32.88
CA PRO A 28 -20.46 -20.87 -32.65
C PRO A 28 -19.91 -21.43 -33.96
N THR A 29 -18.66 -21.07 -34.29
CA THR A 29 -17.86 -21.79 -35.31
C THR A 29 -16.91 -22.77 -34.61
N ASP A 30 -15.90 -23.28 -35.32
CA ASP A 30 -14.92 -24.23 -34.80
C ASP A 30 -14.19 -23.65 -33.57
N PRO A 31 -14.42 -24.17 -32.34
CA PRO A 31 -13.91 -23.57 -31.10
C PRO A 31 -12.39 -23.49 -31.05
N ALA A 32 -11.70 -24.46 -31.66
CA ALA A 32 -10.24 -24.51 -31.65
C ALA A 32 -9.62 -23.37 -32.49
N ARG A 33 -10.23 -23.06 -33.64
CA ARG A 33 -9.79 -21.96 -34.50
C ARG A 33 -10.07 -20.61 -33.87
N GLN A 34 -11.27 -20.42 -33.32
CA GLN A 34 -11.64 -19.18 -32.64
C GLN A 34 -10.71 -18.88 -31.46
N PHE A 35 -10.33 -19.90 -30.69
CA PHE A 35 -9.36 -19.75 -29.61
C PHE A 35 -8.01 -19.27 -30.13
N LEU A 36 -7.46 -19.93 -31.16
CA LEU A 36 -6.14 -19.60 -31.70
C LEU A 36 -6.12 -18.18 -32.28
N GLU A 37 -7.16 -17.79 -33.00
CA GLU A 37 -7.31 -16.42 -33.51
C GLU A 37 -7.43 -15.40 -32.39
N THR A 38 -8.19 -15.68 -31.33
CA THR A 38 -8.32 -14.77 -30.17
C THR A 38 -6.96 -14.49 -29.55
N VAL A 39 -6.16 -15.54 -29.37
CA VAL A 39 -4.80 -15.42 -28.84
C VAL A 39 -3.93 -14.57 -29.77
N GLN A 40 -3.95 -14.84 -31.07
CA GLN A 40 -3.12 -14.11 -32.05
C GLN A 40 -3.51 -12.64 -32.16
N THR A 41 -4.81 -12.34 -32.25
CA THR A 41 -5.33 -10.97 -32.37
C THR A 41 -5.04 -10.14 -31.11
N HIS A 42 -5.13 -10.75 -29.92
CA HIS A 42 -4.94 -10.04 -28.66
C HIS A 42 -3.55 -10.23 -28.04
N LEU A 43 -2.64 -10.95 -28.71
CA LEU A 43 -1.28 -11.23 -28.22
C LEU A 43 -0.54 -9.95 -27.75
N PRO A 44 -0.53 -8.83 -28.50
CA PRO A 44 0.18 -7.63 -28.06
C PRO A 44 -0.40 -7.06 -26.76
N VAL A 45 -1.73 -7.05 -26.63
CA VAL A 45 -2.44 -6.55 -25.45
C VAL A 45 -2.20 -7.45 -24.24
N LEU A 46 -2.21 -8.77 -24.43
CA LEU A 46 -1.94 -9.74 -23.38
C LEU A 46 -0.50 -9.62 -22.86
N ILE A 47 0.48 -9.42 -23.74
CA ILE A 47 1.87 -9.17 -23.35
C ILE A 47 1.98 -7.87 -22.56
N CYS A 48 1.36 -6.78 -23.03
CA CYS A 48 1.34 -5.50 -22.31
C CYS A 48 0.73 -5.65 -20.91
N LEU A 49 -0.40 -6.34 -20.78
CA LEU A 49 -1.04 -6.60 -19.48
C LEU A 49 -0.17 -7.47 -18.58
N LEU A 50 0.46 -8.51 -19.13
CA LEU A 50 1.36 -9.41 -18.40
C LEU A 50 2.51 -8.66 -17.74
N LEU A 51 3.02 -7.61 -18.37
CA LEU A 51 4.08 -6.77 -17.83
C LEU A 51 3.54 -5.67 -16.91
N LEU A 52 2.49 -4.97 -17.33
CA LEU A 52 1.99 -3.78 -16.65
C LEU A 52 1.30 -4.12 -15.32
N VAL A 53 0.46 -5.15 -15.31
CA VAL A 53 -0.38 -5.47 -14.14
C VAL A 53 0.48 -5.86 -12.92
N PRO A 54 1.51 -6.72 -13.03
CA PRO A 54 2.37 -7.04 -11.89
C PRO A 54 3.14 -5.82 -11.36
N ILE A 55 3.64 -4.95 -12.25
CA ILE A 55 4.36 -3.73 -11.87
C ILE A 55 3.42 -2.78 -11.11
N MET A 56 2.24 -2.53 -11.65
CA MET A 56 1.22 -1.69 -10.99
C MET A 56 0.77 -2.26 -9.64
N ALA A 57 0.56 -3.57 -9.57
CA ALA A 57 0.22 -4.24 -8.31
C ALA A 57 1.34 -4.08 -7.27
N TRP A 58 2.60 -4.24 -7.69
CA TRP A 58 3.75 -4.06 -6.82
C TRP A 58 3.85 -2.63 -6.28
N ASP A 59 3.73 -1.64 -7.15
CA ASP A 59 3.82 -0.23 -6.77
C ASP A 59 2.66 0.17 -5.85
N THR A 60 1.44 -0.30 -6.13
CA THR A 60 0.26 -0.05 -5.28
C THR A 60 0.44 -0.63 -3.88
N ILE A 61 0.96 -1.85 -3.78
CA ILE A 61 1.20 -2.51 -2.50
C ILE A 61 2.27 -1.75 -1.71
N ARG A 62 3.38 -1.39 -2.37
CA ARG A 62 4.45 -0.62 -1.76
C ARG A 62 3.97 0.74 -1.26
N PHE A 63 3.17 1.43 -2.07
CA PHE A 63 2.54 2.70 -1.72
C PHE A 63 1.65 2.54 -0.47
N THR A 64 0.77 1.54 -0.47
CA THR A 64 -0.14 1.27 0.64
C THR A 64 0.62 0.95 1.93
N HIS A 65 1.67 0.14 1.88
CA HIS A 65 2.46 -0.19 3.07
C HIS A 65 3.14 1.04 3.69
N ARG A 66 3.62 1.97 2.86
CA ARG A 66 4.24 3.24 3.31
C ARG A 66 3.23 4.27 3.84
N LEU A 67 1.93 4.06 3.62
CA LEU A 67 0.85 4.89 4.16
C LEU A 67 0.24 4.29 5.43
N VAL A 68 -0.12 3.00 5.37
CA VAL A 68 -0.85 2.32 6.45
C VAL A 68 -0.01 2.21 7.72
N GLY A 69 1.30 1.96 7.59
CA GLY A 69 2.21 1.89 8.74
C GLY A 69 2.17 3.16 9.60
N PRO A 70 2.44 4.33 9.01
CA PRO A 70 2.28 5.62 9.69
C PRO A 70 0.86 5.86 10.22
N LEU A 71 -0.20 5.62 9.43
CA LEU A 71 -1.60 5.82 9.85
C LEU A 71 -1.95 5.06 11.12
N VAL A 72 -1.52 3.80 11.23
CA VAL A 72 -1.76 2.99 12.43
C VAL A 72 -1.02 3.57 13.64
N ARG A 73 0.18 4.15 13.47
CA ARG A 73 0.91 4.84 14.55
C ARG A 73 0.15 6.08 15.02
N PHE A 74 -0.32 6.93 14.10
CA PHE A 74 -1.16 8.08 14.45
C PHE A 74 -2.40 7.67 15.23
N ARG A 75 -3.14 6.65 14.75
CA ARG A 75 -4.34 6.15 15.42
C ARG A 75 -4.05 5.70 16.85
N LYS A 76 -2.97 4.95 17.07
CA LYS A 76 -2.58 4.50 18.41
C LYS A 76 -2.21 5.66 19.32
N THR A 77 -1.48 6.64 18.82
CA THR A 77 -1.12 7.85 19.58
C THR A 77 -2.36 8.65 19.97
N MET A 78 -3.28 8.88 19.04
CA MET A 78 -4.54 9.56 19.32
C MET A 78 -5.40 8.80 20.34
N GLN A 79 -5.44 7.47 20.28
CA GLN A 79 -6.16 6.65 21.25
C GLN A 79 -5.54 6.74 22.66
N ALA A 80 -4.22 6.68 22.76
CA ALA A 80 -3.52 6.85 24.04
C ALA A 80 -3.75 8.25 24.63
N MET A 81 -3.71 9.30 23.81
CA MET A 81 -4.07 10.66 24.23
C MET A 81 -5.51 10.76 24.74
N ALA A 82 -6.46 10.12 24.04
CA ALA A 82 -7.87 10.10 24.45
C ALA A 82 -8.08 9.37 25.79
N GLN A 83 -7.18 8.45 26.15
CA GLN A 83 -7.17 7.76 27.44
C GLN A 83 -6.44 8.54 28.53
N GLY A 84 -5.90 9.73 28.23
CA GLY A 84 -5.10 10.53 29.16
C GLY A 84 -3.70 9.96 29.40
N GLU A 85 -3.25 9.01 28.57
CA GLU A 85 -1.90 8.48 28.67
C GLU A 85 -0.88 9.44 28.05
N PRO A 86 0.30 9.61 28.66
CA PRO A 86 1.35 10.43 28.08
C PRO A 86 1.94 9.72 26.86
N VAL A 87 1.91 10.41 25.73
CA VAL A 87 2.37 9.91 24.43
C VAL A 87 3.74 10.46 24.05
N ARG A 88 4.35 9.90 23.02
CA ARG A 88 5.63 10.39 22.48
C ARG A 88 5.42 11.03 21.10
N PRO A 89 6.29 11.98 20.70
CA PRO A 89 6.32 12.46 19.33
C PRO A 89 6.44 11.29 18.35
N ILE A 90 5.65 11.33 17.30
CA ILE A 90 5.63 10.29 16.28
C ILE A 90 6.91 10.40 15.45
N LYS A 91 7.66 9.30 15.35
CA LYS A 91 8.79 9.15 14.43
C LYS A 91 8.39 8.21 13.29
N LEU A 92 8.51 8.69 12.06
CA LEU A 92 8.30 7.93 10.83
C LEU A 92 9.64 7.70 10.13
N ARG A 93 9.71 6.69 9.26
CA ARG A 93 10.93 6.36 8.53
C ARG A 93 11.08 7.28 7.32
N ASP A 94 12.32 7.55 6.93
CA ASP A 94 12.63 8.25 5.68
C ASP A 94 12.02 7.50 4.48
N GLY A 95 11.16 8.18 3.72
CA GLY A 95 10.44 7.64 2.57
C GLY A 95 9.02 7.15 2.85
N ASP A 96 8.50 7.33 4.07
CA ASP A 96 7.05 7.25 4.35
C ASP A 96 6.34 8.49 3.79
N TYR A 97 5.07 8.36 3.40
CA TYR A 97 4.33 9.46 2.74
C TYR A 97 3.77 10.51 3.72
N LEU A 98 3.69 10.20 5.01
CA LEU A 98 3.02 11.03 6.02
C LEU A 98 3.99 11.84 6.88
N LEU A 99 5.14 12.22 6.32
CA LEU A 99 6.17 13.00 7.02
C LEU A 99 5.68 14.41 7.39
N GLU A 100 5.00 15.11 6.49
CA GLU A 100 4.43 16.44 6.77
C GLU A 100 3.36 16.36 7.86
N MET A 101 2.44 15.38 7.76
CA MET A 101 1.44 15.13 8.79
C MET A 101 2.06 14.80 10.15
N ARG A 102 3.19 14.08 10.17
CA ARG A 102 3.96 13.81 11.39
C ARG A 102 4.46 15.11 12.00
N ASP A 103 5.00 16.00 11.20
CA ASP A 103 5.57 17.26 11.66
C ASP A 103 4.49 18.17 12.23
N ASP A 104 3.36 18.31 11.53
CA ASP A 104 2.20 19.06 12.01
C ASP A 104 1.62 18.47 13.31
N PHE A 105 1.52 17.14 13.39
CA PHE A 105 1.02 16.46 14.58
C PHE A 105 1.96 16.62 15.77
N ASN A 106 3.27 16.47 15.56
CA ASN A 106 4.26 16.66 16.63
C ASN A 106 4.28 18.11 17.11
N LYS A 107 4.18 19.08 16.20
CA LYS A 107 4.04 20.50 16.55
C LYS A 107 2.79 20.74 17.39
N MET A 108 1.66 20.14 17.05
CA MET A 108 0.45 20.21 17.87
C MET A 108 0.69 19.65 19.29
N LEU A 109 1.37 18.52 19.44
CA LEU A 109 1.70 17.96 20.76
C LEU A 109 2.60 18.90 21.58
N GLU A 110 3.59 19.52 20.94
CA GLU A 110 4.48 20.49 21.58
C GLU A 110 3.72 21.73 22.07
N GLU A 111 2.81 22.26 21.26
CA GLU A 111 1.98 23.41 21.66
C GLU A 111 1.02 23.07 22.81
N LEU A 112 0.43 21.87 22.81
CA LEU A 112 -0.39 21.40 23.93
C LEU A 112 0.42 21.27 25.22
N GLN A 113 1.66 20.78 25.14
CA GLN A 113 2.57 20.71 26.28
C GLN A 113 2.91 22.12 26.81
N LYS A 114 3.18 23.09 25.93
CA LYS A 114 3.42 24.49 26.32
C LYS A 114 2.23 25.12 27.03
N GLN A 115 1.02 24.74 26.66
CA GLN A 115 -0.22 25.18 27.30
C GLN A 115 -0.50 24.50 28.66
N GLY A 116 0.42 23.66 29.14
CA GLY A 116 0.33 23.00 30.45
C GLY A 116 -0.50 21.73 30.44
N VAL A 117 -0.92 21.21 29.28
CA VAL A 117 -1.55 19.89 29.17
C VAL A 117 -0.42 18.85 29.10
N PRO A 118 -0.27 17.95 30.08
CA PRO A 118 0.81 16.95 30.09
C PRO A 118 0.48 15.82 29.10
N VAL A 119 0.68 16.09 27.82
CA VAL A 119 0.44 15.13 26.74
C VAL A 119 1.70 14.33 26.42
N ILE A 120 2.88 14.93 26.56
CA ILE A 120 4.16 14.31 26.17
C ILE A 120 4.80 13.62 27.38
N LYS A 121 5.15 12.33 27.21
CA LYS A 121 5.94 11.59 28.19
C LYS A 121 7.36 12.18 28.24
N PRO A 122 7.91 12.52 29.42
CA PRO A 122 9.28 13.00 29.54
C PRO A 122 10.24 12.03 28.86
N ALA A 123 11.13 12.56 28.02
CA ALA A 123 12.10 11.76 27.28
C ALA A 123 13.01 11.01 28.24
N ASP A 124 12.98 9.67 28.17
CA ASP A 124 13.94 8.81 28.85
C ASP A 124 15.16 8.64 27.91
N PRO A 125 16.35 9.17 28.27
CA PRO A 125 17.53 9.16 27.42
C PRO A 125 17.98 7.74 27.01
N ALA A 126 17.57 6.69 27.75
CA ALA A 126 17.90 5.31 27.42
C ALA A 126 17.16 4.76 26.18
N GLN A 127 16.05 5.39 25.75
CA GLN A 127 15.23 4.91 24.63
C GLN A 127 15.44 5.70 23.34
N GLU A 128 15.89 6.95 23.42
CA GLU A 128 16.29 7.77 22.27
C GLU A 128 17.41 7.10 21.45
N GLN A 129 18.29 6.37 22.13
CA GLN A 129 19.39 5.63 21.52
C GLN A 129 18.96 4.32 20.84
N LYS A 130 17.77 3.77 21.17
CA LYS A 130 17.17 2.61 20.49
C LYS A 130 16.37 3.01 19.26
N ASP A 131 15.76 4.19 19.26
CA ASP A 131 14.98 4.72 18.14
C ASP A 131 15.83 5.47 17.10
N ALA A 132 17.14 5.65 17.37
CA ALA A 132 18.09 6.18 16.41
C ALA A 132 18.23 5.24 15.20
N PRO A 133 18.19 5.75 13.96
CA PRO A 133 18.33 4.93 12.77
C PRO A 133 19.67 4.18 12.83
N ARG A 134 19.60 2.84 12.87
CA ARG A 134 20.77 1.97 12.76
C ARG A 134 21.43 2.28 11.42
N LYS A 135 22.55 3.02 11.45
CA LYS A 135 23.36 3.29 10.26
C LYS A 135 23.78 1.94 9.68
N THR A 136 23.12 1.53 8.60
CA THR A 136 23.59 0.43 7.76
C THR A 136 24.83 0.96 7.05
N ALA A 137 25.99 0.51 7.51
CA ALA A 137 27.25 0.61 6.78
C ALA A 137 27.21 -0.35 5.59
#